data_AF-A0A1B6DRD2-F1
#
_entry.id   AF-A0A1B6DRD2-F1
#
_cell.length_a   1.000
_cell.length_b   1.000
_cell.length_c   1.000
_cell.angle_alpha   90.00
_cell.angle_beta   90.00
_cell.angle_gamma   90.00
#
_symmetry.space_group_name_H-M   'P 1'
#
loop_
_entity.id
_entity.type
_entity.pdbx_description
1 polymer ?
#
loop_
_entity_poly.entity_id
_entity_poly.type
_entity_poly.pdbx_seq_one_letter_code
_entity_poly.pdbx_strand_id
1 'polypeptide(L)'
;MGRSIIQTQRRFRNHFNVGRHGRVPKFETIMKWVNNFQRTGSLRPGTARGNRTVRTPENVERVGQAVEASPRRSAVKHARALRMSDRSVESVTLACVYLHNFLRRDAISRSNYTPLGTFDTEDIEGKSVIPGSWRADITEEMVGLQVLPRKPLKSATTIREEFRIFFYSVEGAVPWQNGYA
;
A
#
# COMPACT_ATOMS: atom_id res chain seq x y z
N MET A 1 -35.04 19.84 -38.92
CA MET A 1 -34.29 21.11 -39.12
C MET A 1 -32.80 20.84 -38.95
N GLY A 2 -32.07 20.65 -40.07
CA GLY A 2 -30.64 20.36 -40.03
C GLY A 2 -29.84 21.56 -39.56
N ARG A 3 -29.23 21.48 -38.38
CA ARG A 3 -28.30 22.51 -37.87
C ARG A 3 -27.06 22.50 -38.76
N SER A 4 -27.01 23.39 -39.75
CA SER A 4 -25.86 23.49 -40.66
C SER A 4 -24.62 23.96 -39.89
N ILE A 5 -23.60 23.13 -39.82
CA ILE A 5 -22.32 23.44 -39.15
C ILE A 5 -21.65 24.67 -39.77
N ILE A 6 -21.82 24.88 -41.08
CA ILE A 6 -21.30 26.06 -41.77
C ILE A 6 -21.94 27.34 -41.21
N GLN A 7 -23.24 27.30 -40.90
CA GLN A 7 -23.91 28.41 -40.22
C GLN A 7 -23.38 28.60 -38.79
N THR A 8 -23.10 27.53 -38.05
CA THR A 8 -22.50 27.62 -36.71
C THR A 8 -21.10 28.25 -36.76
N GLN A 9 -20.26 27.85 -37.71
CA GLN A 9 -18.92 28.43 -37.90
C GLN A 9 -18.99 29.89 -38.37
N ARG A 10 -19.91 30.25 -39.27
CA ARG A 10 -20.14 31.65 -39.67
C ARG A 10 -20.61 32.51 -38.49
N ARG A 11 -21.58 32.03 -37.70
CA ARG A 11 -22.06 32.73 -36.50
C ARG A 11 -20.94 32.91 -35.47
N PHE A 12 -20.09 31.90 -35.28
CA PHE A 12 -18.92 32.01 -34.42
C PHE A 12 -17.94 33.09 -34.92
N ARG A 13 -17.63 33.12 -36.22
CA ARG A 13 -16.75 34.17 -36.79
C ARG A 13 -17.31 35.57 -36.58
N ASN A 14 -18.60 35.77 -36.82
CA ASN A 14 -19.24 37.07 -36.68
C ASN A 14 -19.33 37.49 -35.21
N HIS A 15 -19.65 36.57 -34.31
CA HIS A 15 -19.82 36.87 -32.87
C HIS A 15 -18.48 37.19 -32.18
N PHE A 16 -17.40 36.49 -32.54
CA PHE A 16 -16.07 36.70 -31.96
C PHE A 16 -15.14 37.57 -32.83
N ASN A 17 -15.69 38.24 -33.87
CA ASN A 17 -14.96 39.10 -34.80
C ASN A 17 -13.66 38.47 -35.36
N VAL A 18 -13.72 37.20 -35.76
CA VAL A 18 -12.56 36.44 -36.23
C VAL A 18 -12.27 36.80 -37.70
N GLY A 19 -11.13 37.44 -37.95
CA GLY A 19 -10.69 37.87 -39.27
C GLY A 19 -10.56 36.73 -40.31
N ARG A 20 -10.28 37.09 -41.57
CA ARG A 20 -10.26 36.18 -42.73
C ARG A 20 -9.35 34.95 -42.54
N HIS A 21 -8.22 35.12 -41.84
CA HIS A 21 -7.26 34.05 -41.52
C HIS A 21 -7.31 33.58 -40.06
N GLY A 22 -8.28 34.07 -39.26
CA GLY A 22 -8.39 33.67 -37.86
C GLY A 22 -8.83 32.20 -37.69
N ARG A 23 -8.36 31.56 -36.61
CA ARG A 23 -8.64 30.15 -36.34
C ARG A 23 -10.11 29.94 -36.00
N VAL A 24 -10.77 29.14 -36.82
CA VAL A 24 -12.10 28.60 -36.53
C VAL A 24 -11.97 27.10 -36.35
N PRO A 25 -12.50 26.53 -35.25
CA PRO A 25 -12.48 25.09 -35.04
C PRO A 25 -13.09 24.34 -36.24
N LYS A 26 -12.40 23.29 -36.67
CA LYS A 26 -12.88 22.42 -37.75
C LYS A 26 -14.14 21.67 -37.29
N PHE A 27 -14.93 21.22 -38.25
CA PHE A 27 -16.15 20.47 -37.99
C PHE A 27 -15.93 19.27 -37.04
N GLU A 28 -14.88 18.50 -37.27
CA GLU A 28 -14.51 17.35 -36.41
C GLU A 28 -14.27 17.75 -34.95
N THR A 29 -13.70 18.94 -34.72
CA THR A 29 -13.46 19.48 -33.37
C THR A 29 -14.77 19.88 -32.71
N ILE A 30 -15.67 20.52 -33.46
CA ILE A 30 -16.98 20.95 -32.98
C ILE A 30 -17.83 19.73 -32.60
N MET A 31 -17.85 18.68 -33.44
CA MET A 31 -18.57 17.44 -33.14
C MET A 31 -17.99 16.70 -31.93
N LYS A 32 -16.66 16.66 -31.77
CA LYS A 32 -16.04 16.12 -30.55
C LYS A 32 -16.51 16.85 -29.30
N TRP A 33 -16.59 18.18 -29.32
CA TRP A 33 -17.08 18.96 -28.18
C TRP A 33 -18.56 18.71 -27.88
N VAL A 34 -19.41 18.67 -28.92
CA VAL A 34 -20.84 18.37 -28.76
C VAL A 34 -21.06 16.98 -28.16
N ASN A 35 -20.38 15.96 -28.69
CA ASN A 35 -20.48 14.59 -28.17
C ASN A 35 -19.94 14.50 -26.73
N ASN A 36 -18.85 15.20 -26.41
CA ASN A 36 -18.32 15.21 -25.05
C ASN A 36 -19.28 15.91 -24.08
N PHE A 37 -19.89 17.01 -24.49
CA PHE A 37 -20.90 17.73 -23.71
C PHE A 37 -22.16 16.89 -23.49
N GLN A 38 -22.66 16.20 -24.52
CA GLN A 38 -23.82 15.32 -24.39
C GLN A 38 -23.56 14.16 -23.42
N ARG A 39 -22.34 13.62 -23.41
CA ARG A 39 -21.97 12.48 -22.55
C ARG A 39 -21.64 12.89 -21.11
N THR A 40 -21.03 14.05 -20.89
CA THR A 40 -20.45 14.42 -19.59
C THR A 40 -20.98 15.73 -19.00
N GLY A 41 -21.84 16.44 -19.72
CA GLY A 41 -22.33 17.78 -19.32
C GLY A 41 -21.27 18.88 -19.36
N SER A 42 -20.05 18.59 -19.81
CA SER A 42 -18.91 19.51 -19.77
C SER A 42 -18.23 19.66 -21.12
N LEU A 43 -17.92 20.91 -21.49
CA LEU A 43 -17.08 21.24 -22.65
C LEU A 43 -15.59 21.28 -22.30
N ARG A 44 -15.23 21.23 -21.01
CA ARG A 44 -13.83 21.18 -20.60
C ARG A 44 -13.28 19.78 -20.87
N PRO A 45 -12.08 19.65 -21.46
CA PRO A 45 -11.42 18.36 -21.51
C PRO A 45 -11.26 17.86 -20.08
N GLY A 46 -11.79 16.67 -19.79
CA GLY A 46 -11.46 15.99 -18.56
C GLY A 46 -9.94 15.85 -18.51
N THR A 47 -9.31 16.21 -17.39
CA THR A 47 -7.89 15.92 -17.21
C THR A 47 -7.73 14.42 -17.41
N ALA A 48 -7.05 14.01 -18.48
CA ALA A 48 -6.61 12.63 -18.62
C ALA A 48 -5.62 12.39 -17.48
N ARG A 49 -6.13 11.98 -16.32
CA ARG A 49 -5.28 11.40 -15.28
C ARG A 49 -4.77 10.13 -15.94
N GLY A 50 -3.49 10.13 -16.31
CA GLY A 50 -2.86 8.97 -16.93
C GLY A 50 -3.20 7.72 -16.11
N ASN A 51 -3.41 6.60 -16.80
CA ASN A 51 -3.71 5.34 -16.14
C ASN A 51 -2.67 5.12 -15.03
N ARG A 52 -3.13 4.99 -13.78
CA ARG A 52 -2.25 4.68 -12.65
C ARG A 52 -1.82 3.22 -12.77
N THR A 53 -0.87 2.96 -13.67
CA THR A 53 -0.36 1.62 -13.98
C THR A 53 0.36 0.98 -12.81
N VAL A 54 0.77 1.76 -11.80
CA VAL A 54 1.52 1.30 -10.64
C VAL A 54 0.63 0.75 -9.53
N ARG A 55 -0.54 1.36 -9.27
CA ARG A 55 -1.43 1.00 -8.14
C ARG A 55 -2.67 0.24 -8.61
N THR A 56 -2.53 -0.54 -9.68
CA THR A 56 -3.61 -1.45 -10.08
C THR A 56 -3.75 -2.53 -9.01
N PRO A 57 -4.97 -3.08 -8.80
CA PRO A 57 -5.18 -4.13 -7.81
C PRO A 57 -4.24 -5.33 -8.02
N GLU A 58 -3.93 -5.68 -9.27
CA GLU A 58 -3.00 -6.76 -9.62
C GLU A 58 -1.57 -6.47 -9.15
N ASN A 59 -1.11 -5.22 -9.23
CA ASN A 59 0.21 -4.86 -8.72
C ASN A 59 0.28 -4.89 -7.21
N VAL A 60 -0.81 -4.49 -6.53
CA VAL A 60 -0.90 -4.53 -5.07
C VAL A 60 -0.81 -5.98 -4.61
N GLU A 61 -1.56 -6.88 -5.25
CA GLU A 61 -1.51 -8.30 -4.95
C GLU A 61 -0.13 -8.91 -5.20
N ARG A 62 0.50 -8.61 -6.34
CA ARG A 62 1.87 -9.08 -6.64
C ARG A 62 2.89 -8.63 -5.60
N VAL A 63 2.78 -7.39 -5.11
CA VAL A 63 3.64 -6.90 -4.02
C VAL A 63 3.32 -7.63 -2.72
N GLY A 64 2.04 -7.84 -2.40
CA GLY A 64 1.59 -8.58 -1.23
C GLY A 64 2.15 -10.00 -1.18
N GLN A 65 1.91 -10.79 -2.23
CA GLN A 65 2.41 -12.16 -2.35
C GLN A 65 3.94 -12.23 -2.26
N ALA A 66 4.66 -11.28 -2.88
CA ALA A 66 6.12 -11.26 -2.82
C ALA A 66 6.67 -10.94 -1.42
N VAL A 67 5.98 -10.06 -0.68
CA VAL A 67 6.33 -9.75 0.71
C VAL A 67 6.04 -10.95 1.59
N GLU A 68 4.89 -11.61 1.43
CA GLU A 68 4.51 -12.80 2.18
C GLU A 68 5.50 -13.96 1.95
N ALA A 69 5.89 -14.20 0.70
CA ALA A 69 6.88 -15.22 0.36
C ALA A 69 8.30 -14.90 0.88
N SER A 70 8.61 -13.63 1.15
CA SER A 70 9.95 -13.23 1.62
C SER A 70 9.92 -11.97 2.50
N PRO A 71 9.33 -12.02 3.71
CA PRO A 71 9.06 -10.82 4.51
C PRO A 71 10.33 -10.11 5.00
N ARG A 72 11.45 -10.84 4.99
CA ARG A 72 12.77 -10.36 5.46
C ARG A 72 13.60 -9.68 4.37
N ARG A 73 13.06 -9.52 3.15
CA ARG A 73 13.72 -8.77 2.06
C ARG A 73 13.33 -7.29 2.16
N SER A 74 14.22 -6.41 1.70
CA SER A 74 13.93 -4.97 1.66
C SER A 74 12.99 -4.64 0.50
N ALA A 75 12.28 -3.51 0.60
CA ALA A 75 11.45 -2.97 -0.49
C ALA A 75 12.23 -2.90 -1.82
N VAL A 76 13.49 -2.43 -1.77
CA VAL A 76 14.41 -2.40 -2.93
C VAL A 76 14.59 -3.78 -3.58
N LYS A 77 14.75 -4.84 -2.78
CA LYS A 77 14.91 -6.21 -3.29
C LYS A 77 13.62 -6.73 -3.90
N HIS A 78 12.47 -6.42 -3.32
CA HIS A 78 11.17 -6.75 -3.91
C HIS A 78 10.94 -5.99 -5.22
N ALA A 79 11.26 -4.70 -5.28
CA ALA A 79 11.14 -3.88 -6.49
C ALA A 79 11.96 -4.46 -7.66
N ARG A 80 13.22 -4.85 -7.40
CA ARG A 80 14.06 -5.53 -8.39
C ARG A 80 13.46 -6.85 -8.85
N ALA A 81 12.94 -7.68 -7.92
CA ALA A 81 12.34 -8.97 -8.25
C ALA A 81 11.05 -8.81 -9.09
N LEU A 82 10.23 -7.81 -8.76
CA LEU A 82 8.94 -7.54 -9.41
C LEU A 82 9.05 -6.70 -10.69
N ARG A 83 10.26 -6.23 -11.05
CA ARG A 83 10.50 -5.28 -12.14
C ARG A 83 9.64 -4.00 -12.00
N MET A 84 9.48 -3.54 -10.76
CA MET A 84 8.77 -2.32 -10.40
C MET A 84 9.77 -1.27 -9.89
N SER A 85 9.38 0.01 -9.91
CA SER A 85 10.21 1.04 -9.27
C SER A 85 10.17 0.90 -7.74
N ASP A 86 11.26 1.27 -7.08
CA ASP A 86 11.36 1.21 -5.61
C ASP A 86 10.24 2.00 -4.94
N ARG A 87 10.01 3.24 -5.39
CA ARG A 87 8.90 4.09 -4.92
C ARG A 87 7.52 3.45 -5.08
N SER A 88 7.34 2.60 -6.09
CA SER A 88 6.06 1.92 -6.31
C SER A 88 5.79 0.87 -5.23
N VAL A 89 6.78 0.00 -4.99
CA VAL A 89 6.69 -1.03 -3.96
C VAL A 89 6.56 -0.38 -2.59
N GLU A 90 7.42 0.59 -2.29
CA GLU A 90 7.35 1.36 -1.04
C GLU A 90 5.99 2.03 -0.84
N SER A 91 5.45 2.69 -1.86
CA SER A 91 4.14 3.34 -1.77
C SER A 91 3.01 2.34 -1.51
N VAL A 92 3.07 1.13 -2.07
CA VAL A 92 2.06 0.09 -1.82
C VAL A 92 2.20 -0.43 -0.40
N THR A 93 3.42 -0.80 0.02
CA THR A 93 3.69 -1.31 1.38
C THR A 93 3.28 -0.30 2.45
N LEU A 94 3.67 0.97 2.30
CA LEU A 94 3.29 2.03 3.25
C LEU A 94 1.78 2.28 3.27
N ALA A 95 1.10 2.20 2.12
CA ALA A 95 -0.36 2.34 2.08
C ALA A 95 -1.05 1.24 2.91
N CYS A 96 -0.58 -0.01 2.80
CA CYS A 96 -1.08 -1.12 3.62
C CYS A 96 -0.82 -0.88 5.13
N VAL A 97 0.38 -0.43 5.50
CA VAL A 97 0.73 -0.12 6.89
C VAL A 97 -0.11 1.03 7.45
N TYR A 98 -0.29 2.11 6.69
CA TYR A 98 -1.12 3.23 7.11
C TYR A 98 -2.59 2.82 7.26
N LEU A 99 -3.12 2.00 6.36
CA LEU A 99 -4.47 1.48 6.47
C LEU A 99 -4.63 0.62 7.74
N HIS A 100 -3.68 -0.27 8.02
CA HIS A 100 -3.66 -1.07 9.25
C HIS A 100 -3.67 -0.18 10.49
N ASN A 101 -2.79 0.83 10.53
CA ASN A 101 -2.70 1.76 11.65
C ASN A 101 -4.00 2.57 11.83
N PHE A 102 -4.61 3.01 10.73
CA PHE A 102 -5.88 3.72 10.74
C PHE A 102 -7.00 2.83 11.29
N LEU A 103 -7.11 1.58 10.82
CA LEU A 103 -8.13 0.62 11.27
C LEU A 103 -7.98 0.25 12.75
N ARG A 104 -6.75 0.23 13.28
CA ARG A 104 -6.49 -0.04 14.70
C ARG A 104 -6.59 1.18 15.63
N ARG A 105 -6.78 2.38 15.08
CA ARG A 105 -6.80 3.62 15.86
C ARG A 105 -8.06 3.77 16.71
N ASP A 106 -9.23 3.57 16.11
CA ASP A 106 -10.51 3.76 16.79
C ASP A 106 -10.99 2.44 17.42
N ALA A 107 -11.64 2.53 18.59
CA ALA A 107 -12.02 1.33 19.36
C ALA A 107 -13.00 0.42 18.59
N ILE A 108 -13.96 1.02 17.87
CA ILE A 108 -14.97 0.31 17.08
C ILE A 108 -14.31 -0.39 15.88
N SER A 109 -13.50 0.33 15.10
CA SER A 109 -12.82 -0.24 13.93
C SER A 109 -11.82 -1.32 14.33
N ARG A 110 -11.11 -1.12 15.45
CA ARG A 110 -10.18 -2.10 15.99
C ARG A 110 -10.90 -3.39 16.39
N SER A 111 -12.05 -3.29 17.07
CA SER A 111 -12.84 -4.47 17.46
C SER A 111 -13.32 -5.27 16.25
N ASN A 112 -13.62 -4.60 15.13
CA ASN A 112 -14.08 -5.27 13.91
C ASN A 112 -12.92 -5.84 13.08
N TYR A 113 -11.78 -5.14 13.01
CA TYR A 113 -10.64 -5.51 12.17
C TYR A 113 -9.68 -6.49 12.86
N THR A 114 -9.43 -6.30 14.16
CA THR A 114 -8.58 -7.15 15.00
C THR A 114 -9.27 -7.36 16.36
N PRO A 115 -10.31 -8.21 16.43
CA PRO A 115 -11.02 -8.49 17.68
C PRO A 115 -10.07 -9.01 18.79
N LEU A 116 -10.53 -8.92 20.03
CA LEU A 116 -9.75 -9.43 21.16
C LEU A 116 -9.50 -10.93 21.00
N GLY A 117 -8.26 -11.37 21.27
CA GLY A 117 -7.85 -12.75 21.04
C GLY A 117 -7.45 -13.06 19.59
N THR A 118 -7.46 -12.09 18.66
CA THR A 118 -6.92 -12.30 17.31
C THR A 118 -5.43 -12.62 17.32
N PHE A 119 -4.65 -11.92 18.13
CA PHE A 119 -3.21 -12.12 18.26
C PHE A 119 -2.87 -12.88 19.54
N ASP A 120 -1.64 -13.37 19.62
CA ASP A 120 -1.13 -13.98 20.84
C ASP A 120 -1.05 -12.94 21.96
N THR A 121 -1.42 -13.35 23.17
CA THR A 121 -1.34 -12.52 24.37
C THR A 121 -0.52 -13.23 25.43
N GLU A 122 0.40 -12.50 26.05
CA GLU A 122 1.19 -13.03 27.16
C GLU A 122 0.35 -12.95 28.44
N ASP A 123 0.16 -14.10 29.07
CA ASP A 123 -0.38 -14.20 30.42
C ASP A 123 0.79 -14.05 31.41
N ILE A 124 0.85 -12.89 32.05
CA ILE A 124 1.93 -12.55 33.00
C ILE A 124 1.80 -13.37 34.29
N GLU A 125 0.58 -13.72 34.70
CA GLU A 125 0.33 -14.46 35.94
C GLU A 125 0.56 -15.96 35.74
N GLY A 126 -0.01 -16.53 34.66
CA GLY A 126 0.20 -17.92 34.29
C GLY A 126 1.52 -18.19 33.57
N LYS A 127 2.32 -17.15 33.30
CA LYS A 127 3.63 -17.20 32.62
C LYS A 127 3.59 -17.98 31.30
N SER A 128 2.48 -17.83 30.58
CA SER A 128 2.21 -18.61 29.38
C SER A 128 1.78 -17.70 28.24
N VAL A 129 1.91 -18.19 27.00
CA VAL A 129 1.40 -17.49 25.83
C VAL A 129 0.03 -18.04 25.52
N ILE A 130 -1.01 -17.21 25.66
CA ILE A 130 -2.35 -17.54 25.21
C ILE A 130 -2.36 -17.44 23.68
N PRO A 131 -2.63 -18.54 22.96
CA PRO A 131 -2.62 -18.53 21.51
C PRO A 131 -3.80 -17.72 20.96
N GLY A 132 -3.51 -16.84 20.01
CA GLY A 132 -4.54 -16.09 19.31
C GLY A 132 -5.28 -16.94 18.28
N SER A 133 -6.50 -16.51 17.93
CA SER A 133 -7.36 -17.17 16.95
C SER A 133 -6.73 -17.27 15.57
N TRP A 134 -5.78 -16.39 15.23
CA TRP A 134 -5.03 -16.45 13.97
C TRP A 134 -4.33 -17.79 13.74
N ARG A 135 -4.03 -18.55 14.81
CA ARG A 135 -3.41 -19.87 14.70
C ARG A 135 -4.37 -20.97 14.25
N ALA A 136 -5.66 -20.79 14.47
CA ALA A 136 -6.69 -21.76 14.06
C ALA A 136 -6.98 -21.68 12.55
N ASP A 137 -6.78 -20.51 11.94
CA ASP A 137 -7.00 -20.25 10.52
C ASP A 137 -5.76 -20.57 9.66
N ILE A 138 -4.69 -21.10 10.26
CA ILE A 138 -3.47 -21.51 9.55
C ILE A 138 -3.78 -22.81 8.77
N THR A 139 -4.02 -22.67 7.46
CA THR A 139 -3.83 -23.77 6.52
C THR A 139 -2.35 -24.13 6.44
N GLU A 140 -2.02 -25.35 6.01
CA GLU A 140 -0.65 -25.88 5.85
C GLU A 140 0.32 -24.96 5.05
N GLU A 141 -0.20 -23.90 4.43
CA GLU A 141 0.52 -22.91 3.62
C GLU A 141 1.26 -21.84 4.45
N MET A 142 0.83 -21.55 5.70
CA MET A 142 1.50 -20.58 6.58
C MET A 142 2.61 -21.26 7.43
N VAL A 143 3.51 -21.98 6.76
CA VAL A 143 4.69 -22.57 7.42
C VAL A 143 5.60 -21.46 7.92
N GLY A 144 6.09 -21.58 9.15
CA GLY A 144 7.04 -20.64 9.73
C GLY A 144 8.19 -20.35 8.78
N LEU A 145 8.54 -19.06 8.64
CA LEU A 145 9.59 -18.63 7.72
C LEU A 145 10.86 -19.48 7.93
N GLN A 146 11.39 -20.06 6.86
CA GLN A 146 12.67 -20.76 6.92
C GLN A 146 13.71 -19.85 7.56
N VAL A 147 14.26 -20.30 8.68
CA VAL A 147 15.33 -19.61 9.39
C VAL A 147 16.59 -19.74 8.54
N LEU A 148 16.79 -18.78 7.64
CA LEU A 148 18.05 -18.69 6.91
C LEU A 148 19.16 -18.34 7.91
N PRO A 149 20.27 -19.09 7.94
CA PRO A 149 21.39 -18.79 8.82
C PRO A 149 21.98 -17.44 8.43
N ARG A 150 21.72 -16.42 9.23
CA ARG A 150 22.41 -15.14 9.15
C ARG A 150 23.49 -15.13 10.22
N LYS A 151 24.75 -15.03 9.79
CA LYS A 151 25.85 -14.82 10.74
C LYS A 151 25.71 -13.41 11.32
N PRO A 152 25.47 -13.26 12.63
CA PRO A 152 25.53 -11.94 13.26
C PRO A 152 26.96 -11.38 13.13
N LEU A 153 27.09 -10.07 13.22
CA LEU A 153 28.40 -9.45 13.34
C LEU A 153 29.10 -10.01 14.58
N LYS A 154 30.40 -10.31 14.51
CA LYS A 154 31.13 -10.95 15.62
C LYS A 154 30.97 -10.18 16.94
N SER A 155 30.97 -8.84 16.88
CA SER A 155 30.74 -7.97 18.04
C SER A 155 29.36 -8.16 18.68
N ALA A 156 28.30 -8.38 17.90
CA ALA A 156 26.97 -8.62 18.44
C ALA A 156 26.88 -9.94 19.20
N THR A 157 27.64 -10.96 18.79
CA THR A 157 27.75 -12.22 19.53
C THR A 157 28.49 -12.01 20.84
N THR A 158 29.61 -11.28 20.82
CA THR A 158 30.37 -10.94 22.03
C THR A 158 29.53 -10.16 23.03
N ILE A 159 28.85 -9.10 22.58
CA ILE A 159 27.96 -8.28 23.43
C ILE A 159 26.85 -9.15 24.06
N ARG A 160 26.24 -10.06 23.29
CA ARG A 160 25.22 -10.97 23.85
C ARG A 160 25.79 -11.89 24.91
N GLU A 161 27.01 -12.38 24.72
CA GLU A 161 27.66 -13.24 25.69
C GLU A 161 28.02 -12.47 26.97
N GLU A 162 28.54 -11.25 26.84
CA GLU A 162 28.79 -10.35 27.96
C GLU A 162 27.50 -10.06 28.75
N PHE A 163 26.40 -9.73 28.07
CA PHE A 163 25.11 -9.53 28.72
C PHE A 163 24.58 -10.82 29.35
N ARG A 164 24.76 -11.97 28.71
CA ARG A 164 24.39 -13.28 29.28
C ARG A 164 25.07 -13.47 30.62
N ILE A 165 26.39 -13.28 30.68
CA ILE A 165 27.18 -13.42 31.90
C ILE A 165 26.75 -12.38 32.95
N PHE A 166 26.56 -11.12 32.54
CA PHE A 166 26.11 -10.05 33.43
C PHE A 166 24.76 -10.36 34.08
N PHE A 167 23.79 -10.85 33.31
CA PHE A 167 22.48 -11.25 33.80
C PHE A 167 22.50 -12.47 34.73
N TYR A 168 23.61 -13.22 34.81
CA TYR A 168 23.83 -14.27 35.82
C TYR A 168 24.61 -13.80 37.05
N SER A 169 25.11 -12.56 37.04
CA SER A 169 25.79 -11.94 38.19
C SER A 169 24.79 -11.37 39.19
N VAL A 170 25.22 -11.17 40.44
CA VAL A 170 24.38 -10.59 41.51
C VAL A 170 23.95 -9.15 41.17
N GLU A 171 24.77 -8.41 40.43
CA GLU A 171 24.50 -7.01 40.06
C GLU A 171 23.56 -6.88 38.85
N GLY A 172 23.60 -7.85 37.94
CA GLY A 172 22.79 -7.85 36.71
C GLY A 172 21.53 -8.70 36.80
N ALA A 173 21.33 -9.45 37.88
CA ALA A 173 20.16 -10.30 38.06
C ALA A 173 18.86 -9.48 38.06
N VAL A 174 17.93 -9.85 37.19
CA VAL A 174 16.64 -9.19 37.02
C VAL A 174 15.57 -9.95 37.82
N PRO A 175 14.67 -9.27 38.56
CA PRO A 175 13.74 -9.91 39.50
C PRO A 175 12.86 -11.04 38.93
N TRP A 176 12.60 -11.02 37.62
CA TRP A 176 11.73 -11.99 36.94
C TRP A 176 12.49 -13.16 36.28
N GLN A 177 13.84 -13.17 36.27
CA GLN A 177 14.62 -14.20 35.56
C GLN A 177 14.42 -15.61 36.10
N ASN A 178 14.27 -15.76 37.42
CA ASN A 178 14.07 -17.07 38.06
C ASN A 178 12.60 -17.50 38.07
N GLY A 179 11.71 -16.70 37.47
CA GLY A 179 10.27 -16.96 37.44
C GLY A 179 9.84 -17.88 36.30
N TYR A 180 10.64 -18.02 35.24
CA TYR A 180 10.31 -18.82 34.04
C TYR A 180 11.11 -20.12 34.06
N ALA A 181 10.63 -21.12 34.79
CA ALA A 181 11.15 -22.49 34.79
C ALA A 181 10.12 -23.45 34.21
#